data_AF-A0A941C9K2-F1
#
_entry.id   AF-A0A941C9K2-F1
#
_cell.length_a   1.000
_cell.length_b   1.000
_cell.length_c   1.000
_cell.angle_alpha   90.00
_cell.angle_beta   90.00
_cell.angle_gamma   90.00
#
_symmetry.space_group_name_H-M   'P 1'
#
loop_
_entity.id
_entity.type
_entity.pdbx_description
1 polymer ?
#
loop_
_entity_poly.entity_id
_entity_poly.type
_entity_poly.pdbx_seq_one_letter_code
_entity_poly.pdbx_strand_id
1 'polypeptide(L)'
;MYRITIIILILGILGSCRKDKPATQEILDPITNPDIDDTFLVSDSRYKKGDIRRYGIYPNQKNEPKVVQQVITLAESGLPIFFPKGYYPMSLVIKGQSNIQLHFDDVIIGGGLQIIDFKKKPSTKIAIKGKLTVLDKIFIKRSNNISFDTLVVMTDTLKNINRRSNRGVSIYSGSEILKFEHLEIKDTGGKEDSYYKHTASALQIHGWNHNPKHIYIKNLHIDNADRTALYITGSNHKLERVNIENFGLGTNRNMFQLEDAAPGEEMEFAGVWINRCNNCEFDFVTINDQYKRARYSLKLDEGKYAEPTFIYNLEIKGMAKELSILDDELTNILVKKAN
;
A
#
# COMPACT_ATOMS: atom_id res chain seq x y z
N MET A 1 37.15 -33.63 -60.37
CA MET A 1 35.83 -33.14 -59.88
C MET A 1 36.01 -32.70 -58.43
N TYR A 2 36.14 -31.40 -58.21
CA TYR A 2 36.28 -30.79 -56.89
C TYR A 2 34.93 -30.84 -56.17
N ARG A 3 34.85 -31.50 -55.01
CA ARG A 3 33.70 -31.38 -54.11
C ARG A 3 33.95 -30.18 -53.20
N ILE A 4 33.20 -29.12 -53.44
CA ILE A 4 33.14 -27.91 -52.62
C ILE A 4 32.22 -28.15 -51.42
N THR A 5 32.71 -27.75 -50.27
CA THR A 5 32.15 -27.74 -48.92
C THR A 5 30.84 -26.98 -48.81
N ILE A 6 29.89 -27.47 -48.01
CA ILE A 6 29.00 -26.62 -47.19
C ILE A 6 28.82 -27.31 -45.82
N ILE A 7 29.53 -26.83 -44.81
CA ILE A 7 29.24 -27.10 -43.40
C ILE A 7 28.50 -25.87 -42.90
N ILE A 8 27.19 -26.01 -42.68
CA ILE A 8 26.38 -24.99 -42.01
C ILE A 8 26.61 -25.17 -40.50
N LEU A 9 27.48 -24.33 -39.94
CA LEU A 9 27.64 -24.20 -38.50
C LEU A 9 26.61 -23.15 -38.02
N ILE A 10 25.38 -23.59 -37.73
CA ILE A 10 24.44 -22.78 -36.94
C ILE A 10 24.95 -22.83 -35.50
N LEU A 11 25.84 -21.91 -35.17
CA LEU A 11 26.10 -21.49 -33.79
C LEU A 11 24.81 -20.86 -33.28
N GLY A 12 23.97 -21.71 -32.66
CA GLY A 12 22.86 -21.27 -31.84
C GLY A 12 23.42 -20.46 -30.68
N ILE A 13 23.46 -19.14 -30.85
CA ILE A 13 23.53 -18.20 -29.75
C ILE A 13 22.17 -18.31 -29.04
N LEU A 14 22.02 -19.36 -28.22
CA LEU A 14 21.11 -19.34 -27.10
C LEU A 14 21.72 -18.34 -26.12
N GLY A 15 21.53 -17.05 -26.42
CA GLY A 15 21.66 -15.99 -25.45
C GLY A 15 20.73 -16.37 -24.31
N SER A 16 21.30 -16.88 -23.24
CA SER A 16 20.61 -17.04 -21.98
C SER A 16 20.13 -15.65 -21.57
N CYS A 17 18.91 -15.30 -21.96
CA CYS A 17 18.16 -14.20 -21.36
C CYS A 17 17.76 -14.63 -19.96
N ARG A 18 18.75 -14.89 -19.10
CA ARG A 18 18.57 -14.79 -17.67
C ARG A 18 18.47 -13.29 -17.43
N LYS A 19 17.24 -12.73 -17.57
CA LYS A 19 16.96 -11.41 -17.03
C LYS A 19 17.31 -11.53 -15.56
N ASP A 20 18.39 -10.87 -15.16
CA ASP A 20 18.76 -10.76 -13.76
C ASP A 20 17.52 -10.31 -13.00
N LYS A 21 17.21 -10.98 -11.88
CA LYS A 21 16.12 -10.57 -11.01
C LYS A 21 16.30 -9.08 -10.73
N PRO A 22 15.30 -8.22 -10.94
CA PRO A 22 15.44 -6.82 -10.58
C PRO A 22 15.71 -6.78 -9.08
N ALA A 23 16.91 -6.33 -8.70
CA ALA A 23 17.26 -6.07 -7.32
C ALA A 23 16.16 -5.20 -6.70
N THR A 24 15.83 -5.44 -5.43
CA THR A 24 14.90 -4.58 -4.69
C THR A 24 15.39 -3.14 -4.84
N GLN A 25 14.64 -2.29 -5.54
CA GLN A 25 15.08 -0.92 -5.79
C GLN A 25 15.22 -0.20 -4.45
N GLU A 26 16.41 0.37 -4.22
CA GLU A 26 16.72 1.08 -3.00
C GLU A 26 15.83 2.32 -2.88
N ILE A 27 15.31 2.57 -1.67
CA ILE A 27 14.55 3.77 -1.40
C ILE A 27 15.50 4.93 -1.19
N LEU A 28 15.26 6.00 -1.94
CA LEU A 28 15.97 7.26 -1.74
C LEU A 28 15.43 7.99 -0.53
N ASP A 29 16.27 8.16 0.48
CA ASP A 29 15.93 8.92 1.67
C ASP A 29 15.73 10.43 1.38
N PRO A 30 14.88 11.12 2.17
CA PRO A 30 14.76 12.57 2.13
C PRO A 30 16.07 13.28 2.45
N ILE A 31 16.37 14.36 1.73
CA ILE A 31 17.43 15.28 2.11
C ILE A 31 16.94 16.13 3.28
N THR A 32 17.68 16.14 4.40
CA THR A 32 17.30 16.90 5.60
C THR A 32 18.29 18.03 5.90
N ASN A 33 17.77 19.13 6.43
CA ASN A 33 18.54 20.28 6.88
C ASN A 33 17.90 20.86 8.16
N PRO A 34 18.51 20.69 9.34
CA PRO A 34 17.99 21.23 10.60
C PRO A 34 18.08 22.76 10.71
N ASP A 35 18.87 23.42 9.85
CA ASP A 35 19.18 24.85 9.94
C ASP A 35 18.18 25.74 9.18
N ILE A 36 17.17 25.16 8.53
CA ILE A 36 16.14 25.90 7.75
C ILE A 36 15.45 26.96 8.59
N ASP A 37 15.44 28.21 8.16
CA ASP A 37 14.71 29.27 8.87
C ASP A 37 13.21 28.93 8.97
N ASP A 38 12.69 28.91 10.20
CA ASP A 38 11.30 28.60 10.50
C ASP A 38 10.55 29.77 11.16
N THR A 39 11.22 30.92 11.32
CA THR A 39 10.72 32.08 12.08
C THR A 39 9.34 32.56 11.63
N PHE A 40 9.05 32.46 10.33
CA PHE A 40 7.79 32.86 9.72
C PHE A 40 6.57 31.98 10.08
N LEU A 41 6.80 30.80 10.69
CA LEU A 41 5.74 29.87 11.13
C LEU A 41 5.72 29.62 12.64
N VAL A 42 6.62 30.23 13.41
CA VAL A 42 6.68 30.01 14.86
C VAL A 42 5.45 30.62 15.53
N SER A 43 4.63 29.76 16.13
CA SER A 43 3.50 30.15 16.97
C SER A 43 3.82 30.04 18.46
N ASP A 44 4.71 29.13 18.84
CA ASP A 44 5.10 28.90 20.24
C ASP A 44 6.58 28.53 20.32
N SER A 45 7.40 29.49 20.77
CA SER A 45 8.85 29.37 20.84
C SER A 45 9.35 28.44 21.96
N ARG A 46 8.48 28.00 22.87
CA ARG A 46 8.84 27.06 23.95
C ARG A 46 9.16 25.67 23.41
N TYR A 47 8.57 25.31 22.27
CA TYR A 47 8.86 24.06 21.58
C TYR A 47 10.09 24.20 20.68
N LYS A 48 10.89 23.14 20.67
CA LYS A 48 12.09 23.06 19.84
C LYS A 48 11.72 23.09 18.36
N LYS A 49 12.64 23.58 17.53
CA LYS A 49 12.53 23.54 16.07
C LYS A 49 12.24 22.12 15.59
N GLY A 50 11.32 21.98 14.64
CA GLY A 50 10.83 20.71 14.14
C GLY A 50 9.69 20.09 14.96
N ASP A 51 9.47 20.46 16.22
CA ASP A 51 8.29 20.01 16.97
C ASP A 51 7.02 20.64 16.38
N ILE A 52 6.04 19.82 16.01
CA ILE A 52 4.83 20.29 15.34
C ILE A 52 4.06 21.35 16.15
N ARG A 53 4.14 21.30 17.48
CA ARG A 53 3.45 22.25 18.38
C ARG A 53 4.03 23.65 18.29
N ARG A 54 5.32 23.77 17.96
CA ARG A 54 5.96 25.06 17.66
C ARG A 54 5.21 25.84 16.58
N TYR A 55 4.62 25.11 15.63
CA TYR A 55 3.94 25.65 14.46
C TYR A 55 2.42 25.69 14.59
N GLY A 56 1.88 25.50 15.80
CA GLY A 56 0.47 25.75 16.08
C GLY A 56 -0.43 24.54 15.93
N ILE A 57 0.16 23.35 15.75
CA ILE A 57 -0.58 22.10 15.59
C ILE A 57 -0.38 21.26 16.84
N TYR A 58 -1.48 20.97 17.53
CA TYR A 58 -1.43 20.28 18.82
C TYR A 58 -2.37 19.07 18.83
N PRO A 59 -2.07 18.07 19.68
CA PRO A 59 -2.98 16.97 19.90
C PRO A 59 -4.25 17.44 20.65
N ASN A 60 -5.34 16.68 20.47
CA ASN A 60 -6.64 16.83 21.12
C ASN A 60 -7.35 18.16 20.89
N GLN A 61 -6.96 18.91 19.86
CA GLN A 61 -7.64 20.13 19.45
C GLN A 61 -7.72 20.23 17.93
N LYS A 62 -8.66 21.04 17.45
CA LYS A 62 -8.82 21.28 16.02
C LYS A 62 -7.56 21.98 15.48
N ASN A 63 -7.01 21.43 14.39
CA ASN A 63 -5.87 21.99 13.68
C ASN A 63 -6.33 22.54 12.34
N GLU A 64 -5.96 23.78 12.03
CA GLU A 64 -6.38 24.45 10.81
C GLU A 64 -5.64 23.86 9.59
N PRO A 65 -6.35 23.37 8.55
CA PRO A 65 -5.72 22.68 7.41
C PRO A 65 -4.64 23.51 6.70
N LYS A 66 -4.81 24.84 6.66
CA LYS A 66 -3.83 25.76 6.08
C LYS A 66 -2.50 25.72 6.85
N VAL A 67 -2.55 25.68 8.18
CA VAL A 67 -1.36 25.61 9.04
C VAL A 67 -0.66 24.27 8.86
N VAL A 68 -1.42 23.17 8.85
CA VAL A 68 -0.90 21.83 8.55
C VAL A 68 -0.14 21.84 7.22
N GLN A 69 -0.73 22.38 6.16
CA GLN A 69 -0.08 22.45 4.86
C GLN A 69 1.19 23.30 4.85
N GLN A 70 1.21 24.43 5.56
CA GLN A 70 2.40 25.26 5.70
C GLN A 70 3.55 24.51 6.39
N VAL A 71 3.24 23.69 7.40
CA VAL A 71 4.25 22.86 8.06
C VAL A 71 4.74 21.73 7.16
N ILE A 72 3.88 21.15 6.32
CA ILE A 72 4.34 20.20 5.28
C ILE A 72 5.26 20.90 4.26
N THR A 73 4.99 22.16 3.88
CA THR A 73 5.91 22.94 3.03
C THR A 73 7.25 23.22 3.73
N LEU A 74 7.23 23.50 5.04
CA LEU A 74 8.46 23.60 5.84
C LEU A 74 9.23 22.28 5.84
N ALA A 75 8.52 21.15 5.97
CA ALA A 75 9.12 19.82 5.89
C ALA A 75 9.78 19.54 4.53
N GLU A 76 9.13 19.91 3.42
CA GLU A 76 9.67 19.79 2.05
C GLU A 76 10.95 20.60 1.84
N SER A 77 11.14 21.68 2.60
CA SER A 77 12.37 22.44 2.55
C SER A 77 13.57 21.64 3.09
N GLY A 78 13.30 20.55 3.84
CA GLY A 78 14.28 19.63 4.42
C GLY A 78 14.22 19.56 5.94
N LEU A 79 13.35 20.32 6.62
CA LEU A 79 13.29 20.31 8.08
C LEU A 79 12.55 19.05 8.56
N PRO A 80 13.16 18.16 9.37
CA PRO A 80 12.42 17.05 9.95
C PRO A 80 11.34 17.55 10.90
N ILE A 81 10.11 17.08 10.72
CA ILE A 81 8.98 17.46 11.55
C ILE A 81 8.62 16.31 12.50
N PHE A 82 8.55 16.61 13.79
CA PHE A 82 8.25 15.66 14.86
C PHE A 82 6.85 15.88 15.42
N PHE A 83 6.06 14.83 15.38
CA PHE A 83 4.74 14.75 16.02
C PHE A 83 4.89 13.95 17.32
N PRO A 84 4.74 14.61 18.48
CA PRO A 84 4.67 13.91 19.76
C PRO A 84 3.39 13.08 19.85
N LYS A 85 3.41 12.07 20.72
CA LYS A 85 2.26 11.23 21.03
C LYS A 85 0.98 12.03 21.26
N GLY A 86 -0.10 11.60 20.60
CA GLY A 86 -1.42 12.17 20.78
C GLY A 86 -2.35 11.90 19.61
N TYR A 87 -3.61 12.31 19.80
CA TYR A 87 -4.63 12.26 18.78
C TYR A 87 -4.75 13.62 18.09
N TYR A 88 -4.66 13.65 16.77
CA TYR A 88 -4.74 14.86 15.95
C TYR A 88 -6.00 14.77 15.07
N PRO A 89 -7.06 15.56 15.34
CA PRO A 89 -8.30 15.54 14.58
C PRO A 89 -8.14 16.24 13.22
N MET A 90 -7.32 15.66 12.34
CA MET A 90 -6.96 16.21 11.03
C MET A 90 -6.64 15.11 10.02
N SER A 91 -6.58 15.50 8.75
CA SER A 91 -6.01 14.71 7.67
C SER A 91 -4.65 15.30 7.26
N LEU A 92 -3.78 14.47 6.72
CA LEU A 92 -2.50 14.89 6.13
C LEU A 92 -2.56 14.72 4.61
N VAL A 93 -2.11 15.73 3.88
CA VAL A 93 -2.07 15.71 2.41
C VAL A 93 -0.70 16.19 1.96
N ILE A 94 0.03 15.33 1.27
CA ILE A 94 1.30 15.62 0.62
C ILE A 94 1.06 15.59 -0.88
N LYS A 95 1.24 16.73 -1.55
CA LYS A 95 0.70 16.95 -2.89
C LYS A 95 1.73 17.55 -3.84
N GLY A 96 2.39 16.69 -4.61
CA GLY A 96 3.51 17.03 -5.50
C GLY A 96 4.73 17.57 -4.77
N GLN A 97 4.94 17.13 -3.52
CA GLN A 97 6.02 17.62 -2.66
C GLN A 97 7.11 16.57 -2.50
N SER A 98 8.33 17.01 -2.17
CA SER A 98 9.47 16.10 -2.07
C SER A 98 10.37 16.36 -0.87
N ASN A 99 11.24 15.39 -0.54
CA ASN A 99 12.22 15.50 0.55
C ASN A 99 11.58 15.80 1.91
N ILE A 100 10.52 15.06 2.25
CA ILE A 100 9.80 15.24 3.52
C ILE A 100 10.19 14.13 4.49
N GLN A 101 10.59 14.50 5.70
CA GLN A 101 10.72 13.56 6.82
C GLN A 101 9.75 13.94 7.94
N LEU A 102 8.79 13.06 8.22
CA LEU A 102 7.88 13.18 9.35
C LEU A 102 8.18 12.06 10.35
N HIS A 103 8.30 12.41 11.63
CA HIS A 103 8.49 11.45 12.72
C HIS A 103 7.24 11.45 13.59
N PHE A 104 6.61 10.28 13.76
CA PHE A 104 5.43 10.08 14.59
C PHE A 104 5.76 9.23 15.81
N ASP A 105 5.67 9.82 16.99
CA ASP A 105 5.82 9.10 18.26
C ASP A 105 4.46 8.56 18.72
N ASP A 106 4.01 7.41 18.19
CA ASP A 106 2.72 6.78 18.52
C ASP A 106 1.53 7.74 18.35
N VAL A 107 1.42 8.32 17.15
CA VAL A 107 0.44 9.35 16.81
C VAL A 107 -0.79 8.73 16.16
N ILE A 108 -1.97 9.29 16.47
CA ILE A 108 -3.24 8.94 15.82
C ILE A 108 -3.72 10.17 15.05
N ILE A 109 -3.91 10.06 13.73
CA ILE A 109 -4.62 11.07 12.94
C ILE A 109 -6.07 10.64 12.72
N GLY A 110 -7.02 11.54 13.00
CA GLY A 110 -8.45 11.24 12.92
C GLY A 110 -9.00 11.14 11.51
N GLY A 111 -8.28 11.71 10.53
CA GLY A 111 -8.61 11.65 9.11
C GLY A 111 -7.73 10.68 8.34
N GLY A 112 -7.53 10.99 7.05
CA GLY A 112 -6.71 10.18 6.14
C GLY A 112 -5.31 10.76 5.92
N LEU A 113 -4.44 9.97 5.30
CA LEU A 113 -3.16 10.43 4.73
C LEU A 113 -3.21 10.23 3.22
N GLN A 114 -2.99 11.31 2.48
CA GLN A 114 -2.88 11.30 1.02
C GLN A 114 -1.47 11.68 0.59
N ILE A 115 -0.87 10.89 -0.28
CA ILE A 115 0.41 11.19 -0.94
C ILE A 115 0.20 11.09 -2.44
N ILE A 116 0.03 12.22 -3.10
CA ILE A 116 -0.46 12.30 -4.47
C ILE A 116 0.35 13.27 -5.33
N ASP A 117 0.24 13.17 -6.65
CA ASP A 117 0.83 14.14 -7.56
C ASP A 117 0.09 15.49 -7.56
N PHE A 118 0.77 16.54 -8.02
CA PHE A 118 0.17 17.83 -8.31
C PHE A 118 0.67 18.39 -9.62
N LYS A 119 -0.25 18.72 -10.54
CA LYS A 119 0.08 19.26 -11.86
C LYS A 119 1.17 18.41 -12.57
N LYS A 120 1.03 17.07 -12.50
CA LYS A 120 1.97 16.06 -13.02
C LYS A 120 3.33 15.99 -12.31
N LYS A 121 3.58 16.77 -11.26
CA LYS A 121 4.74 16.60 -10.37
C LYS A 121 4.42 15.49 -9.35
N PRO A 122 5.14 14.35 -9.35
CA PRO A 122 4.93 13.30 -8.36
C PRO A 122 5.34 13.79 -6.95
N SER A 123 4.73 13.22 -5.91
CA SER A 123 5.31 13.32 -4.57
C SER A 123 6.43 12.29 -4.44
N THR A 124 7.59 12.68 -3.90
CA THR A 124 8.78 11.79 -3.90
C THR A 124 9.74 11.99 -2.74
N LYS A 125 10.46 10.94 -2.33
CA LYS A 125 11.43 10.97 -1.22
C LYS A 125 10.76 11.42 0.08
N ILE A 126 9.86 10.58 0.57
CA ILE A 126 9.08 10.83 1.78
C ILE A 126 9.34 9.71 2.78
N ALA A 127 9.81 10.07 3.97
CA ALA A 127 9.99 9.13 5.07
C ALA A 127 8.99 9.42 6.18
N ILE A 128 8.14 8.43 6.46
CA ILE A 128 7.20 8.41 7.58
C ILE A 128 7.79 7.50 8.66
N LYS A 129 8.49 8.12 9.61
CA LYS A 129 9.24 7.43 10.67
C LYS A 129 8.41 7.25 11.93
N GLY A 130 8.73 6.22 12.71
CA GLY A 130 8.03 5.88 13.93
C GLY A 130 6.67 5.22 13.68
N LYS A 131 5.70 5.46 14.58
CA LYS A 131 4.39 4.81 14.55
C LYS A 131 3.28 5.82 14.28
N LEU A 132 2.63 5.66 13.13
CA LEU A 132 1.46 6.42 12.72
C LEU A 132 0.23 5.52 12.66
N THR A 133 -0.84 5.95 13.32
CA THR A 133 -2.18 5.36 13.19
C THR A 133 -3.09 6.31 12.42
N VAL A 134 -3.78 5.83 11.40
CA VAL A 134 -4.72 6.58 10.56
C VAL A 134 -6.11 5.99 10.71
N LEU A 135 -7.10 6.83 11.04
CA LEU A 135 -8.45 6.33 11.32
C LEU A 135 -9.36 6.24 10.09
N ASP A 136 -8.93 6.77 8.93
CA ASP A 136 -9.71 6.78 7.70
C ASP A 136 -9.04 6.03 6.53
N LYS A 137 -8.33 6.71 5.64
CA LYS A 137 -7.79 6.12 4.41
C LYS A 137 -6.35 6.54 4.19
N ILE A 138 -5.54 5.59 3.75
CA ILE A 138 -4.26 5.87 3.10
C ILE A 138 -4.48 5.83 1.60
N PHE A 139 -4.14 6.91 0.91
CA PHE A 139 -4.23 6.98 -0.54
C PHE A 139 -2.93 7.48 -1.14
N ILE A 140 -2.25 6.62 -1.89
CA ILE A 140 -0.99 6.93 -2.56
C ILE A 140 -1.24 6.83 -4.07
N LYS A 141 -0.89 7.88 -4.83
CA LYS A 141 -1.07 7.91 -6.28
C LYS A 141 0.08 8.66 -6.94
N ARG A 142 0.61 8.15 -8.06
CA ARG A 142 1.64 8.84 -8.86
C ARG A 142 2.79 9.41 -8.00
N SER A 143 3.26 8.60 -7.06
CA SER A 143 4.25 9.00 -6.07
C SER A 143 5.29 7.90 -5.90
N ASN A 144 6.52 8.26 -5.52
CA ASN A 144 7.61 7.29 -5.46
C ASN A 144 8.64 7.56 -4.37
N ASN A 145 9.46 6.55 -4.04
CA ASN A 145 10.46 6.65 -2.97
C ASN A 145 9.82 7.05 -1.63
N ILE A 146 8.90 6.21 -1.14
CA ILE A 146 8.19 6.46 0.11
C ILE A 146 8.42 5.30 1.06
N SER A 147 8.82 5.59 2.29
CA SER A 147 9.00 4.61 3.36
C SER A 147 8.09 4.89 4.56
N PHE A 148 7.60 3.81 5.15
CA PHE A 148 6.86 3.78 6.41
C PHE A 148 7.52 2.78 7.35
N ASP A 149 7.82 3.22 8.58
CA ASP A 149 8.28 2.33 9.65
C ASP A 149 7.10 1.47 10.16
N THR A 150 6.18 2.07 10.92
CA THR A 150 4.96 1.40 11.40
C THR A 150 3.74 2.22 11.04
N LEU A 151 2.89 1.65 10.17
CA LEU A 151 1.62 2.22 9.77
C LEU A 151 0.49 1.32 10.22
N VAL A 152 -0.45 1.89 10.99
CA VAL A 152 -1.68 1.23 11.39
C VAL A 152 -2.85 1.99 10.77
N VAL A 153 -3.75 1.29 10.11
CA VAL A 153 -5.03 1.83 9.64
C VAL A 153 -6.13 1.09 10.37
N MET A 154 -6.90 1.78 11.21
CA MET A 154 -7.89 1.09 12.05
C MET A 154 -9.16 1.90 12.25
N THR A 155 -10.25 1.21 12.57
CA THR A 155 -11.51 1.87 12.90
C THR A 155 -11.53 2.31 14.36
N ASP A 156 -11.79 3.61 14.56
CA ASP A 156 -12.32 4.16 15.81
C ASP A 156 -13.38 5.19 15.40
N THR A 157 -14.65 4.80 15.42
CA THR A 157 -15.74 5.67 14.92
C THR A 157 -16.00 6.88 15.80
N LEU A 158 -15.51 6.90 17.05
CA LEU A 158 -15.65 8.03 17.95
C LEU A 158 -14.58 9.09 17.65
N LYS A 159 -13.36 8.67 17.33
CA LYS A 159 -12.24 9.56 16.99
C LYS A 159 -12.06 9.81 15.49
N ASN A 160 -12.63 8.99 14.62
CA ASN A 160 -12.60 9.26 13.19
C ASN A 160 -13.38 10.56 12.90
N ILE A 161 -12.77 11.51 12.20
CA ILE A 161 -13.38 12.83 11.95
C ILE A 161 -14.67 12.75 11.10
N ASN A 162 -14.86 11.67 10.36
CA ASN A 162 -16.06 11.37 9.58
C ASN A 162 -17.06 10.49 10.35
N ARG A 163 -16.70 9.98 11.53
CA ARG A 163 -17.48 9.01 12.34
C ARG A 163 -17.83 7.74 11.59
N ARG A 164 -16.86 7.22 10.83
CA ARG A 164 -17.01 6.03 9.97
C ARG A 164 -15.89 5.04 10.24
N SER A 165 -16.12 3.78 9.89
CA SER A 165 -15.05 2.79 9.78
C SER A 165 -14.05 3.20 8.72
N ASN A 166 -12.80 2.82 8.90
CA ASN A 166 -11.71 3.13 7.98
C ASN A 166 -11.95 2.51 6.59
N ARG A 167 -11.29 3.06 5.59
CA ARG A 167 -11.42 2.68 4.17
C ARG A 167 -10.18 1.94 3.65
N GLY A 168 -9.30 1.50 4.55
CA GLY A 168 -8.09 0.75 4.23
C GLY A 168 -7.00 1.58 3.56
N VAL A 169 -6.15 0.88 2.81
CA VAL A 169 -4.99 1.42 2.11
C VAL A 169 -5.16 1.21 0.61
N SER A 170 -4.97 2.26 -0.17
CA SER A 170 -5.00 2.20 -1.63
C SER A 170 -3.72 2.80 -2.20
N ILE A 171 -2.89 1.94 -2.78
CA ILE A 171 -1.72 2.30 -3.60
C ILE A 171 -2.19 2.24 -5.05
N TYR A 172 -2.25 3.40 -5.69
CA TYR A 172 -2.92 3.59 -6.96
C TYR A 172 -1.96 3.90 -8.11
N SER A 173 -2.49 3.86 -9.33
CA SER A 173 -1.84 4.12 -10.62
C SER A 173 -0.67 5.11 -10.57
N GLY A 174 0.46 4.69 -11.14
CA GLY A 174 1.71 5.46 -11.27
C GLY A 174 2.57 5.53 -10.01
N SER A 175 2.23 4.78 -8.95
CA SER A 175 3.04 4.74 -7.73
C SER A 175 4.13 3.69 -7.82
N GLU A 176 5.36 4.03 -7.46
CA GLU A 176 6.51 3.12 -7.59
C GLU A 176 7.46 3.24 -6.39
N ILE A 177 8.17 2.17 -6.03
CA ILE A 177 9.22 2.21 -4.98
C ILE A 177 8.64 2.67 -3.63
N LEU A 178 7.76 1.85 -3.06
CA LEU A 178 7.18 2.07 -1.74
C LEU A 178 7.61 0.97 -0.77
N LYS A 179 7.85 1.31 0.48
CA LYS A 179 8.24 0.37 1.54
C LYS A 179 7.42 0.54 2.79
N PHE A 180 6.96 -0.59 3.31
CA PHE A 180 6.34 -0.70 4.62
C PHE A 180 7.12 -1.75 5.43
N GLU A 181 7.78 -1.32 6.50
CA GLU A 181 8.40 -2.27 7.45
C GLU A 181 7.31 -3.01 8.24
N HIS A 182 6.26 -2.30 8.66
CA HIS A 182 5.07 -2.87 9.26
C HIS A 182 3.82 -2.12 8.81
N LEU A 183 2.88 -2.84 8.21
CA LEU A 183 1.56 -2.37 7.83
C LEU A 183 0.48 -3.23 8.50
N GLU A 184 -0.33 -2.60 9.34
CA GLU A 184 -1.48 -3.23 9.97
C GLU A 184 -2.77 -2.53 9.54
N ILE A 185 -3.78 -3.30 9.15
CA ILE A 185 -5.09 -2.81 8.72
C ILE A 185 -6.17 -3.56 9.50
N LYS A 186 -6.99 -2.84 10.28
CA LYS A 186 -7.96 -3.41 11.21
C LYS A 186 -9.36 -2.88 10.97
N ASP A 187 -10.35 -3.75 10.95
CA ASP A 187 -11.78 -3.39 10.93
C ASP A 187 -12.15 -2.47 9.76
N THR A 188 -11.67 -2.77 8.55
CA THR A 188 -11.97 -1.98 7.35
C THR A 188 -13.45 -2.08 6.99
N GLY A 189 -14.08 -0.92 6.80
CA GLY A 189 -15.49 -0.83 6.44
C GLY A 189 -15.77 -1.10 4.95
N GLY A 190 -16.98 -1.56 4.68
CA GLY A 190 -17.48 -1.90 3.36
C GLY A 190 -19.01 -1.94 3.35
N LYS A 191 -19.64 -0.98 4.03
CA LYS A 191 -21.11 -0.84 4.07
C LYS A 191 -21.65 -0.31 2.75
N GLU A 192 -22.96 -0.36 2.61
CA GLU A 192 -23.69 -0.01 1.37
C GLU A 192 -23.67 1.48 1.04
N ASP A 193 -23.18 2.35 1.92
CA ASP A 193 -23.20 3.79 1.68
C ASP A 193 -22.05 4.26 0.78
N SER A 194 -22.24 5.41 0.13
CA SER A 194 -21.32 5.92 -0.90
C SER A 194 -19.92 6.25 -0.38
N TYR A 195 -19.73 6.35 0.94
CA TYR A 195 -18.41 6.55 1.54
C TYR A 195 -17.45 5.40 1.22
N TYR A 196 -17.98 4.18 1.11
CA TYR A 196 -17.22 2.96 0.83
C TYR A 196 -17.20 2.58 -0.65
N LYS A 197 -17.71 3.44 -1.54
CA LYS A 197 -17.77 3.16 -2.98
C LYS A 197 -16.42 2.74 -3.57
N HIS A 198 -15.33 3.34 -3.11
CA HIS A 198 -13.97 3.07 -3.59
C HIS A 198 -13.10 2.32 -2.57
N THR A 199 -13.71 1.42 -1.80
CA THR A 199 -13.05 0.54 -0.82
C THR A 199 -13.41 -0.90 -1.16
N ALA A 200 -12.75 -1.51 -2.13
CA ALA A 200 -13.07 -2.88 -2.53
C ALA A 200 -12.17 -3.93 -1.86
N SER A 201 -11.06 -3.49 -1.24
CA SER A 201 -10.21 -4.34 -0.41
C SER A 201 -9.63 -3.54 0.76
N ALA A 202 -9.21 -4.21 1.83
CA ALA A 202 -8.53 -3.57 2.96
C ALA A 202 -7.15 -3.03 2.55
N LEU A 203 -6.36 -3.82 1.82
CA LEU A 203 -5.24 -3.34 1.02
C LEU A 203 -5.56 -3.49 -0.47
N GLN A 204 -5.49 -2.38 -1.21
CA GLN A 204 -5.64 -2.31 -2.66
C GLN A 204 -4.35 -1.78 -3.28
N ILE A 205 -3.67 -2.59 -4.08
CA ILE A 205 -2.55 -2.17 -4.93
C ILE A 205 -3.03 -2.35 -6.37
N HIS A 206 -3.38 -1.24 -7.02
CA HIS A 206 -4.12 -1.29 -8.29
C HIS A 206 -3.94 -0.04 -9.15
N GLY A 207 -4.34 -0.10 -10.41
CA GLY A 207 -4.36 1.08 -11.26
C GLY A 207 -4.55 0.78 -12.73
N TRP A 208 -5.44 1.49 -13.40
CA TRP A 208 -5.68 1.36 -14.83
C TRP A 208 -4.47 1.81 -15.67
N ASN A 209 -4.01 0.95 -16.60
CA ASN A 209 -2.90 1.17 -17.56
C ASN A 209 -1.50 1.43 -16.99
N HIS A 210 -1.39 1.82 -15.72
CA HIS A 210 -0.14 2.21 -15.10
C HIS A 210 -0.13 1.68 -13.67
N ASN A 211 -0.29 0.36 -13.53
CA ASN A 211 -0.31 -0.34 -12.25
C ASN A 211 0.96 -0.02 -11.44
N PRO A 212 0.88 -0.06 -10.10
CA PRO A 212 2.03 0.19 -9.24
C PRO A 212 3.21 -0.76 -9.52
N LYS A 213 4.43 -0.34 -9.18
CA LYS A 213 5.65 -1.17 -9.28
C LYS A 213 6.52 -1.10 -8.04
N HIS A 214 7.33 -2.12 -7.77
CA HIS A 214 8.34 -2.09 -6.71
C HIS A 214 7.76 -1.74 -5.33
N ILE A 215 6.66 -2.38 -4.97
CA ILE A 215 6.05 -2.27 -3.64
C ILE A 215 6.65 -3.35 -2.75
N TYR A 216 7.29 -2.95 -1.67
CA TYR A 216 7.87 -3.82 -0.67
C TYR A 216 7.10 -3.72 0.64
N ILE A 217 6.59 -4.85 1.15
CA ILE A 217 5.94 -4.92 2.46
C ILE A 217 6.58 -6.07 3.22
N LYS A 218 7.28 -5.73 4.31
CA LYS A 218 7.95 -6.74 5.13
C LYS A 218 6.94 -7.49 5.99
N ASN A 219 6.09 -6.77 6.72
CA ASN A 219 5.02 -7.38 7.50
C ASN A 219 3.69 -6.69 7.17
N LEU A 220 2.75 -7.47 6.65
CA LEU A 220 1.37 -7.09 6.43
C LEU A 220 0.48 -7.90 7.37
N HIS A 221 -0.32 -7.21 8.18
CA HIS A 221 -1.40 -7.80 8.96
C HIS A 221 -2.73 -7.16 8.58
N ILE A 222 -3.70 -7.96 8.18
CA ILE A 222 -5.07 -7.50 7.91
C ILE A 222 -6.01 -8.30 8.80
N ASP A 223 -6.76 -7.61 9.64
CA ASP A 223 -7.72 -8.20 10.58
C ASP A 223 -9.10 -7.56 10.38
N ASN A 224 -10.11 -8.38 10.17
CA ASN A 224 -11.51 -8.01 9.93
C ASN A 224 -11.69 -7.04 8.76
N ALA A 225 -11.64 -7.58 7.54
CA ALA A 225 -12.03 -6.85 6.35
C ALA A 225 -13.50 -7.06 6.00
N ASP A 226 -14.29 -5.99 5.83
CA ASP A 226 -15.67 -6.12 5.33
C ASP A 226 -15.73 -6.68 3.90
N ARG A 227 -14.66 -6.54 3.12
CA ARG A 227 -14.60 -6.96 1.71
C ARG A 227 -13.37 -7.83 1.49
N THR A 228 -12.78 -7.84 0.30
CA THR A 228 -11.50 -8.50 0.04
C THR A 228 -10.45 -8.01 1.04
N ALA A 229 -9.58 -8.88 1.54
CA ALA A 229 -8.50 -8.44 2.44
C ALA A 229 -7.33 -7.86 1.66
N LEU A 230 -6.78 -8.62 0.70
CA LEU A 230 -5.68 -8.18 -0.15
C LEU A 230 -6.06 -8.27 -1.63
N TYR A 231 -6.03 -7.15 -2.35
CA TYR A 231 -6.10 -7.08 -3.81
C TYR A 231 -4.82 -6.46 -4.36
N ILE A 232 -4.15 -7.15 -5.27
CA ILE A 232 -2.84 -6.74 -5.78
C ILE A 232 -2.69 -6.98 -7.28
N THR A 233 -2.28 -5.92 -7.99
CA THR A 233 -1.90 -5.91 -9.39
C THR A 233 -0.62 -5.11 -9.59
N GLY A 234 0.06 -5.25 -10.73
CA GLY A 234 1.29 -4.51 -11.03
C GLY A 234 2.50 -5.40 -11.22
N SER A 235 3.69 -4.93 -10.84
CA SER A 235 4.90 -5.73 -11.04
C SER A 235 6.03 -5.48 -10.04
N ASN A 236 6.90 -6.47 -9.93
CA ASN A 236 8.11 -6.41 -9.10
C ASN A 236 7.80 -6.12 -7.62
N HIS A 237 6.66 -6.63 -7.12
CA HIS A 237 6.29 -6.51 -5.72
C HIS A 237 6.96 -7.59 -4.90
N LYS A 238 7.30 -7.27 -3.65
CA LYS A 238 7.77 -8.26 -2.68
C LYS A 238 7.04 -8.10 -1.36
N LEU A 239 6.37 -9.16 -0.92
CA LEU A 239 5.69 -9.23 0.38
C LEU A 239 6.31 -10.38 1.19
N GLU A 240 7.00 -10.08 2.29
CA GLU A 240 7.71 -11.13 3.05
C GLU A 240 6.77 -11.91 3.96
N ARG A 241 5.91 -11.21 4.70
CA ARG A 241 4.93 -11.85 5.58
C ARG A 241 3.57 -11.20 5.42
N VAL A 242 2.59 -11.98 5.01
CA VAL A 242 1.18 -11.61 4.92
C VAL A 242 0.40 -12.47 5.90
N ASN A 243 -0.24 -11.86 6.88
CA ASN A 243 -1.21 -12.50 7.76
C ASN A 243 -2.58 -11.86 7.54
N ILE A 244 -3.58 -12.68 7.20
CA ILE A 244 -4.96 -12.26 7.00
C ILE A 244 -5.85 -13.02 7.98
N GLU A 245 -6.65 -12.28 8.73
CA GLU A 245 -7.61 -12.79 9.70
C GLU A 245 -8.98 -12.18 9.42
N ASN A 246 -9.94 -13.03 9.05
CA ASN A 246 -11.35 -12.67 8.81
C ASN A 246 -11.58 -11.64 7.68
N PHE A 247 -12.37 -12.04 6.69
CA PHE A 247 -12.63 -11.19 5.53
C PHE A 247 -14.00 -11.45 4.90
N GLY A 248 -14.44 -10.54 4.04
CA GLY A 248 -15.77 -10.58 3.42
C GLY A 248 -16.91 -10.45 4.43
N LEU A 249 -16.72 -9.68 5.51
CA LEU A 249 -17.70 -9.55 6.59
C LEU A 249 -18.90 -8.65 6.25
N GLY A 250 -18.75 -7.79 5.24
CA GLY A 250 -19.66 -6.74 4.83
C GLY A 250 -20.36 -7.02 3.50
N THR A 251 -20.45 -6.00 2.63
CA THR A 251 -21.38 -6.00 1.48
C THR A 251 -20.75 -5.37 0.24
N ASN A 252 -21.13 -5.89 -0.93
CA ASN A 252 -20.69 -5.40 -2.23
C ASN A 252 -21.61 -4.30 -2.81
N ARG A 253 -22.70 -3.96 -2.12
CA ARG A 253 -23.62 -2.92 -2.59
C ARG A 253 -22.92 -1.56 -2.67
N ASN A 254 -23.18 -0.83 -3.75
CA ASN A 254 -22.57 0.47 -4.09
C ASN A 254 -21.04 0.45 -4.19
N MET A 255 -20.43 -0.73 -4.30
CA MET A 255 -19.01 -0.85 -4.56
C MET A 255 -18.74 -0.54 -6.04
N PHE A 256 -17.68 0.23 -6.29
CA PHE A 256 -17.14 0.40 -7.62
C PHE A 256 -16.30 -0.82 -8.00
N GLN A 257 -16.30 -1.16 -9.29
CA GLN A 257 -15.58 -2.33 -9.79
C GLN A 257 -14.08 -2.21 -9.48
N LEU A 258 -13.45 -3.35 -9.16
CA LEU A 258 -12.00 -3.44 -9.06
C LEU A 258 -11.42 -3.28 -10.47
N GLU A 259 -10.48 -2.36 -10.63
CA GLU A 259 -9.77 -2.20 -11.90
C GLU A 259 -9.01 -3.50 -12.22
N ASP A 260 -9.01 -3.89 -13.50
CA ASP A 260 -8.49 -5.15 -14.03
C ASP A 260 -9.30 -6.42 -13.68
N ALA A 261 -10.38 -6.35 -12.88
CA ALA A 261 -11.28 -7.50 -12.67
C ALA A 261 -12.27 -7.69 -13.82
N ALA A 262 -12.68 -8.93 -14.09
CA ALA A 262 -13.73 -9.19 -15.07
C ALA A 262 -15.11 -8.73 -14.54
N PRO A 263 -16.04 -8.29 -15.41
CA PRO A 263 -17.36 -7.84 -14.98
C PRO A 263 -18.11 -8.90 -14.16
N GLY A 264 -18.62 -8.51 -13.00
CA GLY A 264 -19.34 -9.36 -12.05
C GLY A 264 -18.44 -9.94 -10.96
N GLU A 265 -17.14 -10.06 -11.18
CA GLU A 265 -16.21 -10.59 -10.19
C GLU A 265 -15.91 -9.60 -9.07
N GLU A 266 -16.09 -8.31 -9.32
CA GLU A 266 -16.01 -7.30 -8.27
C GLU A 266 -16.97 -7.61 -7.13
N MET A 267 -18.05 -8.35 -7.37
CA MET A 267 -19.06 -8.66 -6.36
C MET A 267 -18.59 -9.76 -5.38
N GLU A 268 -17.45 -10.39 -5.60
CA GLU A 268 -16.95 -11.52 -4.85
C GLU A 268 -15.76 -11.13 -3.96
N PHE A 269 -15.76 -11.63 -2.73
CA PHE A 269 -14.67 -11.35 -1.78
C PHE A 269 -13.70 -12.52 -1.68
N ALA A 270 -12.43 -12.16 -1.53
CA ALA A 270 -11.32 -13.09 -1.33
C ALA A 270 -10.46 -12.70 -0.13
N GLY A 271 -9.76 -13.68 0.45
CA GLY A 271 -8.69 -13.39 1.41
C GLY A 271 -7.55 -12.70 0.67
N VAL A 272 -6.99 -13.40 -0.32
CA VAL A 272 -5.97 -12.85 -1.23
C VAL A 272 -6.45 -12.97 -2.66
N TRP A 273 -6.42 -11.86 -3.40
CA TRP A 273 -6.66 -11.80 -4.84
C TRP A 273 -5.48 -11.15 -5.54
N ILE A 274 -4.78 -11.94 -6.35
CA ILE A 274 -3.64 -11.53 -7.15
C ILE A 274 -4.08 -11.52 -8.61
N ASN A 275 -4.00 -10.38 -9.28
CA ASN A 275 -4.43 -10.22 -10.66
C ASN A 275 -3.41 -9.40 -11.44
N ARG A 276 -2.93 -9.89 -12.59
CA ARG A 276 -1.91 -9.24 -13.42
C ARG A 276 -0.69 -8.78 -12.59
N CYS A 277 -0.33 -9.52 -11.54
CA CYS A 277 0.89 -9.29 -10.77
C CYS A 277 2.02 -10.04 -11.46
N ASN A 278 2.98 -9.31 -12.02
CA ASN A 278 4.04 -9.87 -12.82
C ASN A 278 5.38 -9.76 -12.11
N ASN A 279 6.16 -10.85 -12.09
CA ASN A 279 7.45 -10.91 -11.42
C ASN A 279 7.36 -10.48 -9.93
N CYS A 280 6.33 -10.95 -9.23
CA CYS A 280 6.09 -10.66 -7.81
C CYS A 280 6.54 -11.84 -6.92
N GLU A 281 6.95 -11.56 -5.69
CA GLU A 281 7.35 -12.57 -4.70
C GLU A 281 6.57 -12.40 -3.39
N PHE A 282 5.99 -13.49 -2.89
CA PHE A 282 5.31 -13.58 -1.59
C PHE A 282 5.99 -14.68 -0.79
N ASP A 283 6.73 -14.34 0.27
CA ASP A 283 7.54 -15.34 0.99
C ASP A 283 6.66 -16.22 1.89
N PHE A 284 5.78 -15.59 2.68
CA PHE A 284 4.83 -16.28 3.56
C PHE A 284 3.46 -15.62 3.51
N VAL A 285 2.43 -16.40 3.19
CA VAL A 285 1.03 -15.98 3.17
C VAL A 285 0.23 -16.91 4.07
N THR A 286 -0.32 -16.37 5.15
CA THR A 286 -1.27 -17.06 6.02
C THR A 286 -2.65 -16.44 5.84
N ILE A 287 -3.64 -17.28 5.52
CA ILE A 287 -5.04 -16.88 5.35
C ILE A 287 -5.86 -17.65 6.38
N ASN A 288 -6.42 -16.94 7.36
CA ASN A 288 -7.29 -17.50 8.38
C ASN A 288 -8.66 -16.79 8.33
N ASP A 289 -9.71 -17.56 8.51
CA ASP A 289 -11.06 -17.02 8.59
C ASP A 289 -11.89 -17.84 9.59
N GLN A 290 -12.83 -17.17 10.26
CA GLN A 290 -13.71 -17.79 11.26
C GLN A 290 -15.19 -17.77 10.83
N TYR A 291 -15.55 -17.10 9.72
CA TYR A 291 -16.96 -16.79 9.42
C TYR A 291 -17.50 -17.38 8.12
N LYS A 292 -16.63 -17.77 7.19
CA LYS A 292 -16.93 -18.33 5.86
C LYS A 292 -17.91 -17.49 5.03
N ARG A 293 -17.76 -16.16 5.06
CA ARG A 293 -18.67 -15.23 4.35
C ARG A 293 -18.19 -14.85 2.95
N ALA A 294 -16.88 -14.84 2.75
CA ALA A 294 -16.27 -14.65 1.44
C ALA A 294 -16.48 -15.88 0.53
N ARG A 295 -16.23 -15.73 -0.77
CA ARG A 295 -16.31 -16.84 -1.73
C ARG A 295 -14.99 -17.59 -1.85
N TYR A 296 -13.87 -16.87 -1.77
CA TYR A 296 -12.54 -17.44 -2.00
C TYR A 296 -11.61 -17.23 -0.82
N SER A 297 -10.78 -18.22 -0.52
CA SER A 297 -9.59 -18.00 0.32
C SER A 297 -8.51 -17.32 -0.53
N LEU A 298 -8.27 -17.85 -1.72
CA LEU A 298 -7.25 -17.40 -2.66
C LEU A 298 -7.83 -17.32 -4.07
N LYS A 299 -7.60 -16.20 -4.75
CA LYS A 299 -7.94 -15.99 -6.16
C LYS A 299 -6.69 -15.62 -6.95
N LEU A 300 -6.29 -16.51 -7.86
CA LEU A 300 -5.13 -16.37 -8.73
C LEU A 300 -5.62 -16.10 -10.15
N ASP A 301 -5.52 -14.84 -10.55
CA ASP A 301 -6.01 -14.37 -11.85
C ASP A 301 -4.91 -14.41 -12.92
N GLU A 302 -5.26 -13.93 -14.12
CA GLU A 302 -4.37 -13.88 -15.28
C GLU A 302 -3.05 -13.11 -15.01
N GLY A 303 -2.02 -13.45 -15.77
CA GLY A 303 -0.76 -12.71 -15.76
C GLY A 303 0.12 -13.02 -16.96
N LYS A 304 1.29 -12.39 -17.02
CA LYS A 304 2.25 -12.62 -18.10
C LYS A 304 3.07 -13.87 -17.78
N TYR A 305 2.87 -14.92 -18.58
CA TYR A 305 3.57 -16.20 -18.43
C TYR A 305 5.11 -16.06 -18.33
N ALA A 306 5.72 -15.14 -19.09
CA ALA A 306 7.16 -14.90 -19.08
C ALA A 306 7.68 -14.14 -17.84
N GLU A 307 6.80 -13.69 -16.95
CA GLU A 307 7.10 -12.90 -15.75
C GLU A 307 6.40 -13.55 -14.54
N PRO A 308 6.80 -14.76 -14.11
CA PRO A 308 6.07 -15.53 -13.12
C PRO A 308 6.04 -14.84 -11.75
N THR A 309 4.93 -15.05 -11.02
CA THR A 309 4.78 -14.63 -9.63
C THR A 309 4.82 -15.83 -8.71
N PHE A 310 5.51 -15.71 -7.58
CA PHE A 310 5.70 -16.83 -6.65
C PHE A 310 5.06 -16.57 -5.30
N ILE A 311 4.27 -17.54 -4.83
CA ILE A 311 3.93 -17.68 -3.42
C ILE A 311 4.77 -18.83 -2.87
N TYR A 312 5.78 -18.53 -2.05
CA TYR A 312 6.73 -19.53 -1.58
C TYR A 312 6.10 -20.44 -0.52
N ASN A 313 5.40 -19.86 0.45
CA ASN A 313 4.71 -20.61 1.49
C ASN A 313 3.30 -20.06 1.68
N LEU A 314 2.31 -20.88 1.36
CA LEU A 314 0.91 -20.64 1.62
C LEU A 314 0.44 -21.51 2.78
N GLU A 315 -0.29 -20.92 3.72
CA GLU A 315 -0.94 -21.63 4.80
C GLU A 315 -2.38 -21.14 4.93
N ILE A 316 -3.35 -22.03 4.71
CA ILE A 316 -4.78 -21.70 4.83
C ILE A 316 -5.30 -22.34 6.11
N LYS A 317 -5.97 -21.59 6.98
CA LYS A 317 -6.41 -22.02 8.32
C LYS A 317 -7.90 -21.79 8.57
N GLY A 318 -8.41 -22.46 9.59
CA GLY A 318 -9.78 -22.27 10.06
C GLY A 318 -10.81 -22.51 8.96
N MET A 319 -11.85 -21.69 8.95
CA MET A 319 -12.93 -21.74 7.95
C MET A 319 -12.46 -21.33 6.55
N ALA A 320 -11.31 -20.67 6.41
CA ALA A 320 -10.75 -20.34 5.10
C ALA A 320 -10.41 -21.60 4.28
N LYS A 321 -10.14 -22.75 4.94
CA LYS A 321 -9.95 -24.04 4.26
C LYS A 321 -11.18 -24.53 3.51
N GLU A 322 -12.36 -24.04 3.89
CA GLU A 322 -13.62 -24.42 3.26
C GLU A 322 -14.04 -23.46 2.14
N LEU A 323 -13.28 -22.40 1.90
CA LEU A 323 -13.50 -21.46 0.81
C LEU A 323 -12.77 -21.92 -0.45
N SER A 324 -13.35 -21.59 -1.60
CA SER A 324 -12.77 -21.98 -2.89
C SER A 324 -11.41 -21.32 -3.12
N ILE A 325 -10.57 -22.02 -3.88
CA ILE A 325 -9.40 -21.44 -4.53
C ILE A 325 -9.72 -21.33 -6.01
N LEU A 326 -9.57 -20.14 -6.58
CA LEU A 326 -9.69 -19.95 -8.02
C LEU A 326 -8.29 -19.85 -8.62
N ASP A 327 -8.09 -20.57 -9.73
CA ASP A 327 -6.86 -20.60 -10.51
C ASP A 327 -7.24 -20.41 -11.99
N ASP A 328 -6.95 -19.22 -12.53
CA ASP A 328 -7.26 -18.89 -13.92
C ASP A 328 -6.34 -19.63 -14.91
N GLU A 329 -6.87 -20.04 -16.06
CA GLU A 329 -6.09 -20.76 -17.08
C GLU A 329 -4.87 -19.98 -17.59
N LEU A 330 -4.92 -18.65 -17.50
CA LEU A 330 -3.86 -17.73 -17.90
C LEU A 330 -3.05 -17.20 -16.71
N THR A 331 -3.16 -17.82 -15.53
CA THR A 331 -2.36 -17.38 -14.39
C THR A 331 -0.86 -17.56 -14.65
N ASN A 332 -0.05 -16.61 -14.15
CA ASN A 332 1.39 -16.73 -14.06
C ASN A 332 1.87 -17.02 -12.63
N ILE A 333 0.95 -17.37 -11.73
CA ILE A 333 1.20 -17.46 -10.30
C ILE A 333 1.48 -18.92 -9.93
N LEU A 334 2.56 -19.13 -9.19
CA LEU A 334 3.00 -20.46 -8.78
C LEU A 334 3.13 -20.54 -7.26
N VAL A 335 2.32 -21.40 -6.65
CA VAL A 335 2.43 -21.74 -5.23
C VAL A 335 3.46 -22.86 -5.05
N LYS A 336 4.55 -22.60 -4.34
CA LYS A 336 5.66 -23.55 -4.16
C LYS A 336 5.42 -24.55 -3.03
N LYS A 337 4.80 -24.10 -1.94
CA LYS A 337 4.42 -24.93 -0.80
C LYS A 337 3.08 -24.46 -0.26
N ALA A 338 2.14 -25.38 -0.08
CA ALA A 338 0.84 -25.13 0.54
C ALA A 338 0.62 -26.09 1.72
N ASN A 339 0.15 -25.57 2.86
CA ASN A 339 -0.16 -26.36 4.07
C ASN A 339 -1.56 -26.06 4.62
#